data_AF-A0A498ILQ3-F1
#
_entry.id   AF-A0A498ILQ3-F1
#
_cell.length_a   1.000
_cell.length_b   1.000
_cell.length_c   1.000
_cell.angle_alpha   90.00
_cell.angle_beta   90.00
_cell.angle_gamma   90.00
#
_symmetry.space_group_name_H-M   'P 1'
#
loop_
_entity.id
_entity.type
_entity.pdbx_description
1 polymer ?
#
loop_
_entity_poly.entity_id
_entity_poly.type
_entity_poly.pdbx_seq_one_letter_code
_entity_poly.pdbx_strand_id
1 'polypeptide(L)' 'MERGLHHLIIESDSLQIMKTLHESSSDMSTIGHIVEDSKAVLLMITGVLVAHTRHQANVLLMV' A
#
# COMPACT_ATOMS: atom_id res chain seq x y z
N MET A 1 0.74 22.31 13.50
CA MET A 1 -0.01 21.06 13.80
C MET A 1 -0.36 20.42 12.48
N GLU A 2 0.58 19.66 11.93
CA GLU A 2 0.31 18.86 10.74
C GLU A 2 -0.64 17.75 11.17
N ARG A 3 -1.84 17.74 10.60
CA ARG A 3 -2.78 16.64 10.84
C ARG A 3 -2.21 15.44 10.11
N GLY A 4 -1.39 14.65 10.82
CA GLY A 4 -0.84 13.41 10.29
C GLY A 4 -1.98 12.54 9.75
N LEU A 5 -1.69 11.78 8.71
CA LEU A 5 -2.64 10.77 8.22
C LEU A 5 -2.82 9.74 9.34
N HIS A 6 -4.05 9.60 9.83
CA HIS A 6 -4.44 8.57 10.78
C HIS A 6 -5.49 7.68 10.11
N HIS A 7 -5.30 6.36 10.18
CA HIS A 7 -6.19 5.34 9.60
C HIS A 7 -6.28 5.34 8.05
N LEU A 8 -5.16 5.05 7.39
CA LEU A 8 -5.12 4.87 5.94
C LEU A 8 -5.60 3.47 5.54
N ILE A 9 -6.54 3.38 4.60
CA ILE A 9 -6.92 2.13 3.93
C ILE A 9 -6.31 2.13 2.52
N ILE A 10 -5.50 1.12 2.21
CA ILE A 10 -4.97 0.91 0.86
C ILE A 10 -5.68 -0.28 0.24
N GLU A 11 -6.34 -0.04 -0.88
CA GLU A 11 -7.02 -1.06 -1.68
C GLU A 11 -6.34 -1.22 -3.03
N SER A 12 -6.02 -2.45 -3.39
CA SER A 12 -5.45 -2.78 -4.70
C SER A 12 -5.93 -4.15 -5.16
N ASP A 13 -6.09 -4.28 -6.47
CA ASP A 13 -6.37 -5.52 -7.19
C ASP A 13 -5.10 -6.29 -7.57
N SER A 14 -3.91 -5.72 -7.34
CA SER A 14 -2.64 -6.39 -7.58
C SER A 14 -2.23 -7.21 -6.36
N LEU A 15 -2.52 -8.51 -6.41
CA LEU A 15 -2.14 -9.44 -5.36
C LEU A 15 -0.62 -9.47 -5.11
N GLN A 16 0.19 -9.29 -6.17
CA GLN A 16 1.65 -9.28 -6.05
C GLN A 16 2.12 -8.08 -5.22
N ILE A 17 1.64 -6.88 -5.52
CA ILE A 17 2.02 -5.66 -4.78
C ILE A 17 1.58 -5.77 -3.32
N MET A 18 0.35 -6.25 -3.07
CA MET A 18 -0.17 -6.41 -1.71
C MET A 18 0.66 -7.43 -0.91
N LYS A 19 1.08 -8.53 -1.52
CA LYS A 19 1.96 -9.52 -0.88
C LYS A 19 3.31 -8.92 -0.56
N THR A 20 3.97 -8.29 -1.52
CA THR A 20 5.32 -7.74 -1.32
C THR A 20 5.33 -6.61 -0.28
N LEU A 21 4.27 -5.80 -0.19
CA LEU A 21 4.11 -4.79 0.86
C LEU A 21 3.95 -5.38 2.26
N HIS A 22 3.32 -6.56 2.37
CA HIS A 22 3.13 -7.25 3.65
C HIS A 22 4.34 -8.11 4.05
N GLU A 23 5.18 -8.50 3.09
CA GLU A 23 6.38 -9.29 3.35
C GLU A 23 7.47 -8.44 4.03
N SER A 24 8.10 -9.01 5.05
CA SER A 24 9.18 -8.35 5.80
C SER A 24 10.52 -8.37 5.05
N SER A 25 10.62 -9.12 3.95
CA SER A 25 11.83 -9.17 3.12
C SER A 25 11.89 -7.99 2.17
N SER A 26 13.11 -7.53 1.91
CA SER A 26 13.39 -6.56 0.85
C SER A 26 13.11 -7.17 -0.51
N ASP A 27 12.34 -6.46 -1.33
CA ASP A 27 12.08 -6.89 -2.70
C ASP A 27 13.27 -6.53 -3.60
N MET A 28 13.84 -7.54 -4.26
CA MET A 28 14.98 -7.42 -5.19
C MET A 28 14.54 -7.27 -6.65
N SER A 29 13.23 -7.10 -6.90
CA SER A 29 12.69 -6.86 -8.22
C SER A 29 13.03 -5.45 -8.75
N THR A 30 12.77 -5.23 -10.04
CA THR A 30 12.92 -3.91 -10.67
C THR A 30 12.09 -2.82 -9.98
N ILE A 31 10.97 -3.19 -9.34
CA ILE A 31 10.10 -2.25 -8.60
C ILE A 31 10.38 -2.24 -7.09
N GLY A 32 11.37 -3.00 -6.61
CA GLY A 32 11.59 -3.20 -5.19
C GLY A 32 11.85 -1.91 -4.40
N HIS A 33 12.51 -0.93 -5.01
CA HIS A 33 12.70 0.40 -4.42
C HIS A 33 11.37 1.12 -4.15
N ILE A 34 10.40 1.02 -5.07
CA ILE A 34 9.06 1.59 -4.89
C ILE A 34 8.34 0.90 -3.72
N VAL A 35 8.50 -0.42 -3.60
CA VAL A 35 7.89 -1.21 -2.53
C VAL A 35 8.48 -0.83 -1.17
N GLU A 36 9.80 -0.69 -1.07
CA GLU A 36 10.47 -0.31 0.18
C GLU A 36 10.13 1.12 0.63
N ASP A 37 10.10 2.07 -0.31
CA ASP A 37 9.66 3.44 -0.02
C ASP A 37 8.20 3.45 0.47
N SER A 38 7.34 2.65 -0.16
CA SER A 38 5.95 2.49 0.25
C SER A 38 5.84 1.92 1.67
N LYS A 39 6.62 0.89 2.02
CA LYS A 39 6.66 0.34 3.39
C LYS A 39 7.12 1.38 4.40
N ALA A 40 8.15 2.17 4.08
CA ALA A 40 8.64 3.23 4.95
C ALA A 40 7.56 4.28 5.24
N VAL A 41 6.80 4.69 4.22
CA VAL A 41 5.66 5.60 4.39
C VAL A 41 4.56 4.96 5.24
N LEU A 42 4.24 3.69 5.01
CA LEU A 42 3.20 2.99 5.78
C LEU A 42 3.57 2.83 7.26
N LEU A 43 4.84 2.57 7.58
CA LEU A 43 5.33 2.49 8.96
C LEU A 43 5.19 3.81 9.73
N MET A 44 5.21 4.94 9.04
CA MET A 44 5.02 6.26 9.65
C MET A 44 3.54 6.57 9.96
N ILE A 45 2.60 5.81 9.39
CA ILE A 45 1.16 6.02 9.58
C ILE A 45 0.65 5.09 10.68
N THR A 46 0.07 5.67 11.72
CA THR A 46 -0.55 4.87 12.79
C THR A 46 -1.88 4.30 12.31
N GLY A 47 -2.02 2.97 12.31
CA GLY A 47 -3.27 2.27 12.02
C GLY A 47 -3.59 2.06 10.54
N VAL A 48 -2.59 1.75 9.72
CA VAL A 48 -2.78 1.37 8.31
C VAL A 48 -3.47 0.01 8.21
N LEU A 49 -4.47 -0.09 7.34
CA LEU A 49 -5.10 -1.35 6.96
C LEU A 49 -4.97 -1.55 5.44
N VAL A 50 -4.23 -2.58 5.05
CA VAL A 50 -4.02 -2.93 3.65
C VAL A 50 -4.98 -4.06 3.28
N ALA A 51 -5.86 -3.83 2.33
CA ALA A 51 -6.89 -4.78 1.91
C ALA A 51 -6.78 -5.05 0.41
N HIS A 52 -6.82 -6.33 0.02
CA HIS A 52 -6.91 -6.69 -1.39
C HIS A 52 -8.38 -6.69 -1.83
N THR A 53 -8.74 -5.85 -2.80
CA THR A 53 -10.11 -5.75 -3.33
C THR A 53 -10.19 -6.23 -4.78
N ARG A 54 -11.32 -6.84 -5.15
CA ARG A 54 -11.58 -7.26 -6.54
C ARG A 54 -11.91 -6.03 -7.39
N HIS A 55 -11.34 -5.99 -8.59
CA HIS A 55 -11.38 -4.93 -9.61
C HIS A 55 -12.72 -4.19 -9.83
N GLN A 56 -13.88 -4.82 -9.54
CA GLN A 56 -15.19 -4.15 -9.62
C GLN A 56 -15.40 -3.01 -8.59
N ALA A 57 -14.56 -2.87 -7.57
CA ALA A 57 -14.61 -1.74 -6.63
C ALA A 57 -13.76 -0.53 -7.05
N ASN A 58 -12.86 -0.66 -8.03
CA ASN A 58 -11.88 0.37 -8.40
C ASN A 58 -12.39 1.36 -9.47
N VAL A 59 -13.70 1.41 -9.71
CA VAL A 59 -14.34 2.24 -10.76
C VAL A 59 -14.33 3.75 -10.40
N LEU A 60 -13.95 4.12 -9.18
CA LEU A 60 -14.08 5.50 -8.70
C LEU A 60 -12.93 6.45 -9.08
N LEU A 61 -11.88 5.96 -9.74
CA LEU A 61 -10.71 6.77 -10.13
C LEU A 61 -10.66 7.05 -11.63
N MET A 62 -11.79 7.52 -12.16
CA MET A 62 -11.88 8.11 -13.49
C MET A 62 -12.55 9.48 -13.35
N VAL A 63 -11.77 10.49 -12.97
CA VAL A 63 -12.05 11.92 -13.16
C VAL A 63 -10.76 12.60 -13.58
#